data_AF-A0A392NV37-F1
#
_entry.id   AF-A0A392NV37-F1
#
_cell.length_a   1.000
_cell.length_b   1.000
_cell.length_c   1.000
_cell.angle_alpha   90.00
_cell.angle_beta   90.00
_cell.angle_gamma   90.00
#
_symmetry.space_group_name_H-M   'P 1'
#
loop_
_entity.id
_entity.type
_entity.pdbx_description
1 polymer ?
#
loop_
_entity_poly.entity_id
_entity_poly.type
_entity_poly.pdbx_seq_one_letter_code
_entity_poly.pdbx_strand_id
1 'polypeptide(L)'
;MTTNKKKKANQTPENKFQFELNLCSKSKDFRSAISLYGDAVSNKTRLNQHQLNALLYLCSNAVTNPSLKHLALDYGFRIFNHMSSLNITPNEATVATVARLAAANGDGNRAFESVKGIDKYNVAPRLRTYDPALFCFCEFLDADKTYEVEEHMNSVGVSLEEAEIATLLKVSAKKGRADRVYRYLHKLRSGV
;
A
#
# COMPACT_ATOMS: atom_id res chain seq x y z
N MET A 1 45.40 34.23 18.65
CA MET A 1 45.13 33.90 17.23
C MET A 1 45.10 32.38 17.14
N THR A 2 44.08 31.65 16.72
CA THR A 2 42.82 31.91 16.02
C THR A 2 41.85 30.79 16.39
N THR A 3 40.58 31.14 16.56
CA THR A 3 39.46 30.26 16.85
C THR A 3 39.07 29.45 15.60
N ASN A 4 39.01 28.13 15.68
CA ASN A 4 38.46 27.30 14.61
C ASN A 4 37.12 26.69 15.05
N LYS A 5 36.08 27.54 15.12
CA LYS A 5 34.68 27.11 15.20
C LYS A 5 34.32 26.46 13.87
N LYS A 6 34.38 25.12 13.80
CA LYS A 6 33.75 24.34 12.73
C LYS A 6 32.28 24.77 12.63
N LYS A 7 31.93 25.45 11.54
CA LYS A 7 30.56 25.79 11.15
C LYS A 7 29.70 24.53 11.24
N LYS A 8 28.84 24.45 12.26
CA LYS A 8 27.63 23.60 12.21
C LYS A 8 26.88 24.05 10.96
N ALA A 9 26.87 23.22 9.92
CA ALA A 9 26.04 23.46 8.75
C ALA A 9 24.60 23.59 9.26
N ASN A 10 23.95 24.73 8.98
CA ASN A 10 22.52 24.91 9.21
C ASN A 10 21.79 23.86 8.36
N GLN A 11 21.55 22.67 8.91
CA GLN A 11 20.63 21.73 8.29
C GLN A 11 19.25 22.36 8.39
N THR A 12 18.64 22.61 7.24
CA THR A 12 17.24 23.02 7.18
C THR A 12 16.38 21.93 7.87
N PRO A 13 15.28 22.29 8.54
CA PRO A 13 14.42 21.32 9.23
C PRO A 13 13.97 20.17 8.31
N GLU A 14 13.84 20.43 7.00
CA GLU A 14 13.54 19.44 5.97
C GLU A 14 14.67 18.42 5.76
N ASN A 15 15.92 18.88 5.73
CA ASN A 15 17.09 18.02 5.55
C ASN A 15 17.32 17.13 6.78
N LYS A 16 17.09 17.69 7.97
CA LYS A 16 17.13 16.92 9.23
C LYS A 16 16.03 15.85 9.24
N PHE A 17 14.80 16.24 8.91
CA PHE A 17 13.67 15.31 8.81
C PHE A 17 13.93 14.19 7.79
N GLN A 18 14.46 14.52 6.61
CA GLN A 18 14.78 13.52 5.59
C GLN A 18 15.86 12.53 6.06
N PHE A 19 16.88 13.01 6.75
CA PHE A 19 17.93 12.15 7.31
C PHE A 19 17.36 11.19 8.37
N GLU A 20 16.57 11.70 9.32
CA GLU A 20 15.96 10.90 10.38
C GLU A 20 14.92 9.90 9.83
N LEU A 21 14.14 10.30 8.82
CA LEU A 21 13.20 9.40 8.15
C LEU A 21 13.92 8.25 7.43
N ASN A 22 15.04 8.54 6.76
CA ASN A 22 15.84 7.52 6.10
C ASN A 22 16.45 6.53 7.10
N LEU A 23 16.86 7.02 8.28
CA LEU A 23 17.31 6.16 9.38
C LEU A 23 16.18 5.26 9.87
N CYS A 24 14.99 5.81 10.12
CA CYS A 24 13.81 5.05 10.52
C CYS A 24 13.42 3.99 9.47
N SER A 25 13.53 4.33 8.17
CA SER A 25 13.26 3.39 7.10
C SER A 25 14.24 2.22 7.07
N LYS A 26 15.51 2.45 7.43
CA LYS A 26 16.54 1.40 7.51
C LYS A 26 16.37 0.53 8.76
N SER A 27 16.08 1.14 9.90
CA SER A 27 15.85 0.42 11.15
C SER A 27 14.46 -0.20 11.27
N LYS A 28 13.57 0.07 10.30
CA LYS A 28 12.12 -0.25 10.35
C LYS A 28 11.45 0.25 11.63
N ASP A 29 11.96 1.35 12.19
CA ASP A 29 11.43 1.93 13.41
C ASP A 29 10.18 2.77 13.10
N PHE A 30 9.03 2.10 13.21
CA PHE A 30 7.73 2.71 13.00
C PHE A 30 7.39 3.77 14.05
N ARG A 31 7.77 3.58 15.32
CA ARG A 31 7.38 4.49 16.42
C ARG A 31 8.10 5.83 16.31
N SER A 32 9.38 5.80 16.00
CA SER A 32 10.13 7.03 15.74
C SER A 32 9.60 7.75 14.50
N ALA A 33 9.28 7.01 13.43
CA ALA A 33 8.76 7.59 12.20
C ALA A 33 7.42 8.33 12.37
N ILE A 34 6.48 7.80 13.16
CA ILE A 34 5.20 8.48 13.42
C ILE A 34 5.37 9.72 14.30
N SER A 35 6.31 9.71 15.26
CA SER A 35 6.63 10.88 16.07
C SER A 35 7.19 11.99 15.19
N LEU A 36 8.15 11.65 14.33
CA LEU A 36 8.74 12.58 13.36
C LEU A 36 7.68 13.15 12.41
N TYR A 37 6.73 12.33 11.97
CA TYR A 37 5.61 12.80 11.16
C TYR A 37 4.71 13.78 11.93
N GLY A 38 4.37 13.48 13.19
CA GLY A 38 3.60 14.38 14.05
C GLY A 38 4.29 15.73 14.26
N ASP A 39 5.61 15.71 14.48
CA ASP A 39 6.42 16.92 14.61
C ASP A 39 6.47 17.71 13.31
N ALA A 40 6.63 17.04 12.16
CA ALA A 40 6.64 17.69 10.85
C ALA A 40 5.30 18.35 10.51
N VAL A 41 4.18 17.70 10.85
CA VAL A 41 2.82 18.26 10.67
C VAL A 41 2.63 19.47 11.58
N SER A 42 3.03 19.39 12.85
CA SER A 42 2.87 20.48 13.82
C SER A 42 3.70 21.70 13.45
N ASN A 43 4.91 21.49 12.93
CA ASN A 43 5.80 22.54 12.47
C ASN A 43 5.47 23.08 11.06
N LYS A 44 4.42 22.56 10.41
CA LYS A 44 4.03 22.90 9.02
C LYS A 44 5.18 22.74 8.02
N THR A 45 6.03 21.74 8.25
CA THR A 45 7.14 21.41 7.36
C THR A 45 6.59 20.98 6.00
N ARG A 46 7.21 21.44 4.91
CA ARG A 46 6.83 21.01 3.56
C ARG A 46 7.25 19.56 3.34
N LEU A 47 6.27 18.65 3.37
CA LEU A 47 6.47 17.24 3.07
C LEU A 47 6.39 17.00 1.56
N ASN A 48 7.29 16.15 1.05
CA ASN A 48 7.30 15.73 -0.33
C ASN A 48 6.74 14.30 -0.52
N GLN A 49 6.48 13.92 -1.76
CA GLN A 49 5.96 12.60 -2.11
C GLN A 49 6.84 11.45 -1.60
N HIS A 50 8.16 11.57 -1.71
CA HIS A 50 9.10 10.52 -1.28
C HIS A 50 9.00 10.27 0.24
N GLN A 51 8.93 11.34 1.03
CA GLN A 51 8.82 11.27 2.48
C GLN A 51 7.50 10.60 2.90
N LEU A 52 6.38 11.00 2.30
CA LEU A 52 5.08 10.38 2.60
C LEU A 52 5.03 8.91 2.19
N ASN A 53 5.63 8.56 1.04
CA ASN A 53 5.72 7.17 0.61
C ASN A 53 6.59 6.31 1.53
N ALA A 54 7.70 6.85 2.04
CA ALA A 54 8.54 6.14 3.01
C ALA A 54 7.79 5.89 4.32
N LEU A 55 7.03 6.88 4.81
CA LEU A 55 6.17 6.73 5.99
C LEU A 55 5.07 5.67 5.76
N LEU A 56 4.40 5.71 4.60
CA LEU A 56 3.39 4.71 4.22
C LEU A 56 3.98 3.30 4.14
N TYR A 57 5.17 3.16 3.57
CA TYR A 57 5.88 1.88 3.53
C TYR A 57 6.20 1.35 4.93
N LEU A 58 6.60 2.22 5.87
CA LEU A 58 6.81 1.84 7.27
C LEU A 58 5.49 1.41 7.94
N CYS A 59 4.38 2.09 7.68
CA CYS A 59 3.05 1.66 8.14
C CYS A 59 2.71 0.26 7.58
N SER A 60 2.95 0.04 6.29
CA SER A 60 2.71 -1.24 5.63
C SER A 60 3.53 -2.39 6.24
N ASN A 61 4.74 -2.13 6.70
CA ASN A 61 5.55 -3.16 7.37
C ASN A 61 5.06 -3.39 8.80
N ALA A 62 4.75 -2.31 9.53
CA ALA A 62 4.28 -2.36 10.90
C ALA A 62 2.92 -3.08 11.04
N VAL A 63 2.08 -3.07 10.00
CA VAL A 63 0.77 -3.74 10.01
C VAL A 63 0.85 -5.25 10.23
N THR A 64 1.99 -5.86 9.91
CA THR A 64 2.25 -7.29 10.13
C THR A 64 2.44 -7.64 11.61
N ASN A 65 2.78 -6.65 12.44
CA ASN A 65 2.92 -6.81 13.88
C ASN A 65 1.57 -6.53 14.57
N PRO A 66 0.93 -7.51 15.24
CA PRO A 66 -0.38 -7.33 15.85
C PRO A 66 -0.45 -6.16 16.85
N SER A 67 0.63 -5.91 17.59
CA SER A 67 0.70 -4.82 18.58
C SER A 67 0.73 -3.42 17.95
N LEU A 68 1.23 -3.31 16.72
CA LEU A 68 1.34 -2.04 15.99
C LEU A 68 0.24 -1.88 14.94
N LYS A 69 -0.50 -2.96 14.62
CA LYS A 69 -1.49 -3.03 13.54
C LYS A 69 -2.46 -1.86 13.57
N HIS A 70 -3.16 -1.63 14.67
CA HIS A 70 -4.15 -0.55 14.78
C HIS A 70 -3.51 0.84 14.54
N LEU A 71 -2.34 1.08 15.12
CA LEU A 71 -1.62 2.34 14.98
C LEU A 71 -1.11 2.54 13.55
N ALA A 72 -0.61 1.49 12.91
CA ALA A 72 -0.14 1.52 11.53
C ALA A 72 -1.27 1.78 10.52
N LEU A 73 -2.46 1.23 10.78
CA LEU A 73 -3.65 1.49 9.96
C LEU A 73 -4.11 2.95 10.08
N ASP A 74 -4.25 3.44 11.31
CA ASP A 74 -4.66 4.83 11.57
C ASP A 74 -3.71 5.85 10.92
N TYR A 75 -2.40 5.72 11.20
CA TYR A 75 -1.40 6.60 10.60
C TYR A 75 -1.31 6.43 9.08
N GLY A 76 -1.40 5.20 8.57
CA GLY A 76 -1.33 4.93 7.14
C GLY A 76 -2.43 5.65 6.36
N PHE A 77 -3.68 5.56 6.81
CA PHE A 77 -4.78 6.30 6.18
C PHE A 77 -4.67 7.81 6.38
N ARG A 78 -4.21 8.26 7.56
CA ARG A 78 -3.99 9.68 7.83
C ARG A 78 -2.92 10.29 6.92
N ILE A 79 -1.82 9.58 6.69
CA ILE A 79 -0.74 10.03 5.79
C ILE A 79 -1.24 10.10 4.34
N PHE A 80 -2.02 9.12 3.90
CA PHE A 80 -2.60 9.12 2.56
C PHE A 80 -3.59 10.29 2.34
N ASN A 81 -4.44 10.55 3.32
CA ASN A 81 -5.36 11.70 3.28
C ASN A 81 -4.59 13.03 3.30
N HIS A 82 -3.52 13.11 4.11
CA HIS A 82 -2.66 14.30 4.15
C HIS A 82 -1.95 14.53 2.81
N MET A 83 -1.46 13.48 2.15
CA MET A 83 -0.89 13.55 0.81
C MET A 83 -1.87 14.17 -0.20
N SER A 84 -3.14 13.73 -0.15
CA SER A 84 -4.20 14.26 -0.99
C SER A 84 -4.49 15.74 -0.67
N SER A 85 -4.52 16.13 0.61
CA SER A 85 -4.73 17.54 1.01
C SER A 85 -3.57 18.48 0.61
N LEU A 86 -2.38 17.93 0.41
CA LEU A 86 -1.21 18.67 -0.09
C LEU A 86 -1.19 18.79 -1.62
N ASN A 87 -2.23 18.30 -2.31
CA ASN A 87 -2.31 18.20 -3.77
C ASN A 87 -1.13 17.41 -4.38
N ILE A 88 -0.60 16.43 -3.64
CA ILE A 88 0.45 15.55 -4.13
C ILE A 88 -0.21 14.30 -4.72
N THR A 89 -0.02 14.06 -6.02
CA THR A 89 -0.61 12.92 -6.72
C THR A 89 -0.02 11.59 -6.21
N PRO A 90 -0.85 10.68 -5.68
CA PRO A 90 -0.41 9.32 -5.33
C PRO A 90 0.20 8.61 -6.53
N ASN A 91 1.27 7.85 -6.31
CA ASN A 91 1.80 6.95 -7.33
C ASN A 91 1.30 5.53 -7.11
N GLU A 92 1.64 4.62 -8.02
CA GLU A 92 1.18 3.23 -7.95
C GLU A 92 1.65 2.53 -6.67
N ALA A 93 2.86 2.82 -6.19
CA ALA A 93 3.36 2.27 -4.93
C ALA A 93 2.56 2.77 -3.72
N THR A 94 2.19 4.06 -3.70
CA THR A 94 1.33 4.66 -2.66
C THR A 94 0.00 3.92 -2.58
N VAL A 95 -0.65 3.71 -3.73
CA VAL A 95 -1.96 3.03 -3.80
C VAL A 95 -1.85 1.56 -3.42
N ALA A 96 -0.83 0.85 -3.90
CA ALA A 96 -0.59 -0.55 -3.51
C ALA A 96 -0.36 -0.69 -1.99
N THR A 97 0.35 0.25 -1.37
CA THR A 97 0.53 0.27 0.08
C THR A 97 -0.78 0.52 0.82
N VAL A 98 -1.60 1.47 0.36
CA VAL A 98 -2.92 1.77 0.97
C VAL A 98 -3.87 0.57 0.83
N ALA A 99 -3.87 -0.08 -0.33
CA ALA A 99 -4.62 -1.31 -0.56
C ALA A 99 -4.17 -2.43 0.40
N ARG A 100 -2.86 -2.57 0.64
CA ARG A 100 -2.33 -3.53 1.62
C ARG A 100 -2.76 -3.23 3.05
N LEU A 101 -2.79 -1.95 3.44
CA LEU A 101 -3.28 -1.53 4.75
C LEU A 101 -4.79 -1.84 4.88
N ALA A 102 -5.60 -1.52 3.87
CA ALA A 102 -7.03 -1.84 3.87
C ALA A 102 -7.31 -3.34 3.97
N ALA A 103 -6.61 -4.15 3.17
CA ALA A 103 -6.68 -5.61 3.22
C ALA A 103 -6.27 -6.16 4.59
N ALA A 104 -5.21 -5.62 5.20
CA ALA A 104 -4.78 -6.02 6.54
C ALA A 104 -5.83 -5.69 7.63
N ASN A 105 -6.65 -4.65 7.43
CA ASN A 105 -7.80 -4.36 8.28
C ASN A 105 -9.00 -5.29 8.03
N GLY A 106 -8.91 -6.21 7.06
CA GLY A 106 -10.00 -7.06 6.62
C GLY A 106 -11.00 -6.35 5.70
N ASP A 107 -10.67 -5.14 5.22
CA ASP A 107 -11.54 -4.35 4.37
C ASP A 107 -11.11 -4.46 2.90
N GLY A 108 -11.51 -5.57 2.27
CA GLY A 108 -11.26 -5.82 0.86
C GLY A 108 -11.96 -4.83 -0.07
N ASN A 109 -13.12 -4.29 0.33
CA ASN A 109 -13.86 -3.31 -0.48
C ASN A 109 -13.06 -2.03 -0.61
N ARG A 110 -12.60 -1.48 0.52
CA ARG A 110 -11.77 -0.28 0.53
C ARG A 110 -10.44 -0.51 -0.19
N ALA A 111 -9.87 -1.71 -0.08
CA ALA A 111 -8.68 -2.08 -0.86
C ALA A 111 -8.98 -1.97 -2.36
N PHE A 112 -10.07 -2.57 -2.84
CA PHE A 112 -10.42 -2.57 -4.25
C PHE A 112 -10.83 -1.19 -4.78
N GLU A 113 -11.59 -0.41 -4.01
CA GLU A 113 -11.95 0.98 -4.33
C GLU A 113 -10.71 1.87 -4.49
N SER A 114 -9.69 1.64 -3.66
CA SER A 114 -8.41 2.35 -3.78
C SER A 114 -7.73 2.06 -5.13
N VAL A 115 -7.81 0.82 -5.61
CA VAL A 115 -7.28 0.43 -6.92
C VAL A 115 -8.13 1.02 -8.05
N LYS A 116 -9.47 0.93 -7.99
CA LYS A 116 -10.36 1.57 -8.99
C LYS A 116 -10.16 3.08 -9.08
N GLY A 117 -9.82 3.71 -7.95
CA GLY A 117 -9.55 5.15 -7.87
C GLY A 117 -8.21 5.58 -8.47
N ILE A 118 -7.33 4.64 -8.86
CA ILE A 118 -5.97 4.96 -9.33
C ILE A 118 -5.96 5.70 -10.67
N ASP A 119 -6.96 5.43 -11.53
CA ASP A 119 -7.09 6.05 -12.85
C ASP A 119 -7.25 7.56 -12.75
N LYS A 120 -7.84 8.05 -11.65
CA LYS A 120 -7.98 9.49 -11.36
C LYS A 120 -6.64 10.20 -11.24
N TYR A 121 -5.57 9.46 -10.94
CA TYR A 121 -4.22 9.99 -10.82
C TYR A 121 -3.42 9.85 -12.12
N ASN A 122 -4.03 9.37 -13.22
CA ASN A 122 -3.36 9.02 -14.47
C ASN A 122 -2.22 8.00 -14.27
N VAL A 123 -2.41 7.06 -13.35
CA VAL A 123 -1.45 6.01 -13.03
C VAL A 123 -2.08 4.65 -13.31
N ALA A 124 -1.42 3.81 -14.12
CA ALA A 124 -1.91 2.47 -14.40
C ALA A 124 -1.64 1.52 -13.21
N PRO A 125 -2.64 0.76 -12.75
CA PRO A 125 -2.42 -0.26 -11.73
C PRO A 125 -1.59 -1.43 -12.28
N ARG A 126 -0.89 -2.11 -11.37
CA ARG A 126 -0.13 -3.33 -11.66
C ARG A 126 -0.74 -4.51 -10.92
N LEU A 127 -0.30 -5.72 -11.23
CA LEU A 127 -0.72 -6.95 -10.53
C LEU A 127 -0.65 -6.77 -9.00
N ARG A 128 0.52 -6.33 -8.49
CA ARG A 128 0.77 -6.03 -7.07
C ARG A 128 -0.21 -5.04 -6.41
N THR A 129 -0.88 -4.20 -7.20
CA THR A 129 -1.87 -3.24 -6.70
C THR A 129 -3.19 -3.94 -6.39
N TYR A 130 -3.55 -4.98 -7.16
CA TYR A 130 -4.77 -5.78 -6.99
C TYR A 130 -4.63 -6.90 -5.96
N ASP A 131 -3.42 -7.47 -5.81
CA ASP A 131 -3.14 -8.59 -4.90
C ASP A 131 -3.77 -8.43 -3.51
N PRO A 132 -3.66 -7.27 -2.82
CA PRO A 132 -4.25 -7.15 -1.49
C PRO A 132 -5.77 -7.30 -1.47
N ALA A 133 -6.46 -6.76 -2.48
CA ALA A 133 -7.92 -6.87 -2.58
C ALA A 133 -8.33 -8.31 -2.92
N LEU A 134 -7.65 -8.93 -3.91
CA LEU A 134 -7.93 -10.28 -4.36
C LEU A 134 -7.74 -11.31 -3.24
N PHE A 135 -6.59 -11.29 -2.56
CA PHE A 135 -6.31 -12.21 -1.47
C PHE A 135 -7.24 -11.97 -0.27
N CYS A 136 -7.57 -10.71 0.03
CA CYS A 136 -8.51 -10.39 1.10
C CYS A 136 -9.90 -11.00 0.83
N PHE A 137 -10.48 -10.80 -0.37
CA PHE A 137 -11.77 -11.42 -0.71
C PHE A 137 -11.72 -12.94 -0.70
N CYS A 138 -10.60 -13.54 -1.15
CA CYS A 138 -10.44 -14.98 -1.06
C CYS A 138 -10.36 -15.50 0.38
N GLU A 139 -9.70 -14.78 1.30
CA GLU A 139 -9.64 -15.14 2.71
C GLU A 139 -11.05 -15.17 3.34
N PHE A 140 -11.88 -14.18 3.01
CA PHE A 140 -13.29 -14.14 3.44
C PHE A 140 -14.24 -15.03 2.62
N LEU A 141 -13.71 -15.77 1.65
CA LEU A 141 -14.46 -16.61 0.72
C LEU A 141 -15.57 -15.83 -0.03
N ASP A 142 -15.34 -14.56 -0.36
CA ASP A 142 -16.27 -13.76 -1.16
C ASP A 142 -15.96 -13.98 -2.65
N ALA A 143 -16.55 -15.04 -3.23
CA ALA A 143 -16.29 -15.42 -4.61
C ALA A 143 -16.71 -14.35 -5.61
N ASP A 144 -17.87 -13.72 -5.40
CA ASP A 144 -18.42 -12.73 -6.33
C ASP A 144 -17.50 -11.52 -6.46
N LYS A 145 -17.01 -10.99 -5.32
CA LYS A 145 -16.03 -9.90 -5.36
C LYS A 145 -14.66 -10.33 -5.87
N THR A 146 -14.25 -11.56 -5.59
CA THR A 146 -12.99 -12.08 -6.14
C THR A 146 -13.04 -12.12 -7.68
N TYR A 147 -14.19 -12.48 -8.27
CA TYR A 147 -14.40 -12.44 -9.72
C TYR A 147 -14.52 -11.02 -10.27
N GLU A 148 -15.15 -10.10 -9.52
CA GLU A 148 -15.20 -8.68 -9.89
C GLU A 148 -13.80 -8.07 -10.00
N VAL A 149 -12.88 -8.45 -9.10
CA VAL A 149 -11.47 -8.05 -9.19
C VAL A 149 -10.82 -8.61 -10.46
N GLU A 150 -11.00 -9.89 -10.79
CA GLU A 150 -10.49 -10.48 -12.04
C GLU A 150 -11.04 -9.74 -13.28
N GLU A 151 -12.33 -9.43 -13.31
CA GLU A 151 -12.97 -8.74 -14.43
C GLU A 151 -12.38 -7.34 -14.63
N HIS A 152 -12.15 -6.61 -13.53
CA HIS A 152 -11.51 -5.30 -13.59
C HIS A 152 -10.03 -5.38 -13.98
N MET A 153 -9.30 -6.42 -13.56
CA MET A 153 -7.93 -6.64 -14.01
C MET A 153 -7.88 -6.86 -15.52
N ASN A 154 -8.78 -7.69 -16.05
CA ASN A 154 -8.87 -7.94 -17.49
C ASN A 154 -9.25 -6.68 -18.28
N SER A 155 -10.16 -5.83 -17.78
CA SER A 155 -10.56 -4.60 -18.47
C SER A 155 -9.44 -3.56 -18.55
N VAL A 156 -8.55 -3.54 -17.56
CA VAL A 156 -7.36 -2.65 -17.52
C VAL A 156 -6.15 -3.29 -18.22
N GLY A 157 -6.25 -4.56 -18.64
CA GLY A 157 -5.18 -5.28 -19.33
C GLY A 157 -4.09 -5.83 -18.39
N VAL A 158 -4.40 -6.01 -17.10
CA VAL A 158 -3.51 -6.66 -16.13
C VAL A 158 -3.74 -8.16 -16.17
N SER A 159 -2.69 -8.90 -16.53
CA SER A 159 -2.73 -10.37 -16.58
C SER A 159 -2.52 -10.98 -15.19
N LEU A 160 -3.25 -12.05 -14.90
CA LEU A 160 -3.11 -12.83 -13.69
C LEU A 160 -1.89 -13.77 -13.80
N GLU A 161 -1.16 -13.95 -12.71
CA GLU A 161 -0.11 -14.97 -12.60
C GLU A 161 -0.63 -16.19 -11.82
N GLU A 162 0.25 -17.17 -11.61
CA GLU A 162 -0.10 -18.46 -11.00
C GLU A 162 -0.75 -18.30 -9.61
N ALA A 163 -0.25 -17.38 -8.79
CA ALA A 163 -0.72 -17.19 -7.41
C ALA A 163 -2.17 -16.65 -7.38
N GLU A 164 -2.52 -15.74 -8.27
CA GLU A 164 -3.86 -15.15 -8.35
C GLU A 164 -4.86 -16.16 -8.94
N ILE A 165 -4.45 -16.92 -9.96
CA ILE A 165 -5.28 -17.99 -10.54
C ILE A 165 -5.53 -19.09 -9.50
N ALA A 166 -4.51 -19.48 -8.71
CA ALA A 166 -4.67 -20.46 -7.64
C ALA A 166 -5.64 -19.96 -6.56
N THR A 167 -5.65 -18.66 -6.28
CA THR A 167 -6.58 -18.02 -5.34
C THR A 167 -8.02 -18.04 -5.85
N LEU A 168 -8.22 -17.68 -7.12
CA LEU A 168 -9.51 -17.78 -7.80
C LEU A 168 -10.02 -19.23 -7.85
N LEU A 169 -9.14 -20.20 -8.10
CA LEU A 169 -9.47 -21.62 -8.07
C LEU A 169 -9.89 -22.06 -6.65
N LYS A 170 -9.15 -21.65 -5.62
CA LYS A 170 -9.42 -21.98 -4.22
C LYS A 170 -10.79 -21.48 -3.77
N VAL A 171 -11.15 -20.23 -4.07
CA VAL A 171 -12.46 -19.67 -3.70
C VAL A 171 -13.59 -20.38 -4.47
N SER A 172 -13.37 -20.68 -5.75
CA SER A 172 -14.34 -21.38 -6.60
C SER A 172 -14.62 -22.80 -6.10
N ALA A 173 -13.57 -23.54 -5.74
CA ALA A 173 -13.68 -24.89 -5.18
C ALA A 173 -14.44 -24.89 -3.85
N LYS A 174 -14.11 -23.96 -2.94
CA LYS A 174 -14.78 -23.83 -1.63
C LYS A 174 -16.24 -23.42 -1.73
N LYS A 175 -16.63 -22.69 -2.79
CA LYS A 175 -18.02 -22.30 -3.06
C LYS A 175 -18.77 -23.26 -3.97
N GLY A 176 -18.13 -24.34 -4.43
CA GLY A 176 -18.77 -25.34 -5.29
C GLY A 176 -19.08 -24.86 -6.72
N ARG A 177 -18.39 -23.83 -7.22
CA ARG A 177 -18.58 -23.30 -8.59
C ARG A 177 -17.76 -24.10 -9.61
N ALA A 178 -18.29 -25.25 -10.04
CA ALA A 178 -17.60 -26.22 -10.89
C ALA A 178 -17.15 -25.64 -12.26
N ASP A 179 -17.97 -24.76 -12.84
CA ASP A 179 -17.69 -24.04 -14.09
C ASP A 179 -16.42 -23.17 -13.97
N ARG A 180 -16.31 -22.42 -12.87
CA ARG A 180 -15.16 -21.57 -12.57
C ARG A 180 -13.92 -22.39 -12.23
N VAL A 181 -14.09 -23.47 -11.46
CA VAL A 181 -12.99 -24.42 -11.17
C VAL A 181 -12.38 -24.96 -12.46
N TYR A 182 -13.20 -25.44 -13.39
CA TYR A 182 -12.73 -25.94 -14.69
C TYR A 182 -11.99 -24.86 -15.49
N ARG A 183 -12.54 -23.63 -15.53
CA ARG A 183 -11.92 -22.49 -16.21
C ARG A 183 -10.53 -22.18 -15.66
N TYR A 184 -10.36 -22.12 -14.34
CA TYR A 184 -9.06 -21.78 -13.73
C TYR A 184 -8.05 -22.92 -13.85
N LEU A 185 -8.48 -24.19 -13.79
CA LEU A 185 -7.60 -25.33 -14.09
C LEU A 185 -7.08 -25.28 -15.53
N HIS A 186 -7.94 -24.89 -16.48
CA HIS A 186 -7.51 -24.70 -17.86
C HIS A 186 -6.51 -23.55 -18.00
N LYS A 187 -6.75 -22.41 -17.33
CA LYS A 187 -5.82 -21.27 -17.30
C LYS A 187 -4.45 -21.62 -16.72
N LEU A 188 -4.41 -22.42 -15.64
CA LEU A 188 -3.14 -22.90 -15.07
C LEU A 188 -2.39 -23.82 -16.05
N ARG A 189 -3.13 -24.66 -16.77
CA ARG A 189 -2.56 -25.58 -17.77
C ARG A 189 -2.03 -24.86 -19.01
N SER A 190 -2.64 -23.75 -19.42
CA SER A 190 -2.20 -22.98 -20.60
C SER A 190 -0.90 -22.20 -20.38
N GLY A 191 -0.43 -22.06 -19.14
CA GLY A 191 0.86 -21.42 -18.85
C GLY A 191 0.89 -19.93 -19.22
N VAL A 192 -0.21 -19.22 -18.94
CA VAL A 192 -0.69 -17.94 -19.51
C VAL A 192 -1.65 -18.21 -20.67
#